data_AF-A0A1E4TBU7-F1
#
_entry.id   AF-A0A1E4TBU7-F1
#
_cell.length_a   1.000
_cell.length_b   1.000
_cell.length_c   1.000
_cell.angle_alpha   90.00
_cell.angle_beta   90.00
_cell.angle_gamma   90.00
#
_symmetry.space_group_name_H-M   'P 1'
#
loop_
_entity.id
_entity.type
_entity.pdbx_description
1 polymer ?
#
loop_
_entity_poly.entity_id
_entity_poly.type
_entity_poly.pdbx_seq_one_letter_code
_entity_poly.pdbx_strand_id
1 'polypeptide(L)'
;MPEDHGRRKADRDLDNPNLPQYVAKTPWYLGEAPVSTEVAEVERSDLGATLKRRLVEDAPKKFKKGACENCGATNHKTMDCLERPRKVSAKYSKRFGKNEEIKTNLASYDAKRDRWNDYDANDYEKVLKEYKPDEKNNVQKEPEVLKPGTYARTLRERHDIAGYLRKDTVGRYDPKTRTLKEEVAIGQRDLNADFERADDLEAEVVKKRLAWKTTKSATYSMSAVAAPTEQALLRKREKETEQQTGKYLEERYG
;
A
#
# COMPACT_ATOMS: atom_id res chain seq x y z
N MET A 1 -0.99 -28.97 19.83
CA MET A 1 -1.46 -28.60 18.48
C MET A 1 -0.24 -28.08 17.74
N PRO A 2 0.29 -28.80 16.74
CA PRO A 2 1.46 -28.31 16.00
C PRO A 2 1.01 -27.15 15.12
N GLU A 3 1.66 -26.00 15.27
CA GLU A 3 1.38 -24.82 14.46
C GLU A 3 1.88 -25.04 13.03
N ASP A 4 0.91 -25.07 12.11
CA ASP A 4 1.12 -25.27 10.68
C ASP A 4 1.63 -23.99 10.03
N HIS A 5 2.93 -23.76 10.15
CA HIS A 5 3.62 -22.59 9.60
C HIS A 5 3.91 -22.71 8.08
N GLY A 6 3.32 -23.69 7.37
CA GLY A 6 3.65 -23.98 5.97
C GLY A 6 2.64 -23.51 4.91
N ARG A 7 1.41 -23.13 5.29
CA ARG A 7 0.36 -22.78 4.30
C ARG A 7 0.38 -21.31 3.89
N ARG A 8 0.30 -21.05 2.58
CA ARG A 8 0.27 -19.69 2.03
C ARG A 8 -1.04 -19.02 2.46
N LYS A 9 -1.05 -17.69 2.54
CA LYS A 9 -2.23 -16.93 2.97
C LYS A 9 -3.46 -17.21 2.08
N ALA A 10 -3.25 -17.41 0.78
CA ALA A 10 -4.28 -17.76 -0.19
C ALA A 10 -4.98 -19.10 0.14
N ASP A 11 -4.23 -20.09 0.66
CA ASP A 11 -4.79 -21.38 1.05
C ASP A 11 -5.70 -21.24 2.28
N ARG A 12 -5.37 -20.31 3.19
CA ARG A 12 -6.19 -20.01 4.39
C ARG A 12 -7.47 -19.26 4.07
N ASP A 13 -7.49 -18.46 3.00
CA ASP A 13 -8.70 -17.72 2.59
C ASP A 13 -9.77 -18.65 1.98
N LEU A 14 -9.36 -19.82 1.45
CA LEU A 14 -10.25 -20.85 0.92
C LEU A 14 -10.92 -21.70 2.01
N ASP A 15 -10.35 -21.73 3.21
CA ASP A 15 -10.92 -22.37 4.40
C ASP A 15 -12.05 -21.52 5.05
N ASN A 16 -12.42 -20.38 4.45
CA ASN A 16 -13.53 -19.56 4.91
C ASN A 16 -14.87 -20.32 4.79
N PRO A 17 -15.57 -20.62 5.92
CA PRO A 17 -16.83 -21.36 5.90
C PRO A 17 -17.96 -20.69 5.12
N ASN A 18 -17.85 -19.39 4.85
CA ASN A 18 -18.82 -18.63 4.08
C ASN A 18 -18.55 -18.64 2.57
N LEU A 19 -17.48 -19.29 2.10
CA LEU A 19 -17.22 -19.46 0.68
C LEU A 19 -18.16 -20.52 0.10
N PRO A 20 -18.93 -20.23 -0.96
CA PRO A 20 -19.86 -21.20 -1.51
C PRO A 20 -19.12 -22.42 -2.09
N GLN A 21 -19.73 -23.61 -1.94
CA GLN A 21 -19.09 -24.89 -2.27
C GLN A 21 -18.59 -25.01 -3.71
N TYR A 22 -19.19 -24.31 -4.66
CA TYR A 22 -18.77 -24.37 -6.08
C TYR A 22 -17.48 -23.60 -6.37
N VAL A 23 -17.08 -22.68 -5.47
CA VAL A 23 -15.77 -21.99 -5.53
C VAL A 23 -14.76 -22.75 -4.69
N ALA A 24 -15.18 -23.30 -3.55
CA ALA A 24 -14.32 -24.01 -2.61
C ALA A 24 -13.92 -25.43 -3.04
N LYS A 25 -14.55 -26.01 -4.06
CA LYS A 25 -14.23 -27.38 -4.56
C LYS A 25 -13.48 -27.30 -5.88
N THR A 26 -12.40 -28.07 -6.01
CA THR A 26 -11.68 -28.21 -7.27
C THR A 26 -12.55 -28.96 -8.29
N PRO A 27 -12.63 -28.47 -9.53
CA PRO A 27 -13.30 -29.19 -10.60
C PRO A 27 -12.48 -30.41 -11.05
N TRP A 28 -13.17 -31.43 -11.57
CA TRP A 28 -12.61 -32.74 -11.88
C TRP A 28 -11.39 -32.73 -12.82
N TYR A 29 -11.27 -31.72 -13.70
CA TYR A 29 -10.16 -31.61 -14.66
C TYR A 29 -8.84 -31.14 -14.05
N LEU A 30 -8.83 -30.72 -12.78
CA LEU A 30 -7.62 -30.35 -12.03
C LEU A 30 -7.12 -31.49 -11.11
N GLY A 31 -7.81 -32.63 -11.03
CA GLY A 31 -7.42 -33.78 -10.22
C GLY A 31 -7.53 -33.54 -8.69
N GLU A 32 -6.67 -34.21 -7.91
CA GLU A 32 -6.58 -34.08 -6.43
C GLU A 32 -5.80 -32.84 -5.96
N ALA A 33 -5.48 -31.92 -6.88
CA ALA A 33 -4.80 -30.68 -6.49
C ALA A 33 -5.66 -29.90 -5.48
N PRO A 34 -5.06 -29.32 -4.42
CA PRO A 34 -5.79 -28.46 -3.52
C PRO A 34 -6.42 -27.30 -4.30
N VAL A 35 -7.57 -26.83 -3.83
CA VAL A 35 -8.18 -25.63 -4.41
C VAL A 35 -7.16 -24.52 -4.25
N SER A 36 -6.78 -23.94 -5.37
CA SER A 36 -5.83 -22.84 -5.43
C SER A 36 -6.51 -21.72 -6.21
N THR A 37 -6.45 -20.51 -5.69
CA THR A 37 -6.88 -19.31 -6.44
C THR A 37 -5.98 -19.04 -7.65
N GLU A 38 -4.93 -19.84 -7.88
CA GLU A 38 -3.97 -19.72 -8.99
C GLU A 38 -4.59 -19.94 -10.39
N VAL A 39 -5.90 -20.22 -10.52
CA VAL A 39 -6.59 -20.36 -11.82
C VAL A 39 -6.59 -19.05 -12.64
N ALA A 40 -6.02 -17.94 -12.15
CA ALA A 40 -5.80 -16.75 -12.95
C ALA A 40 -4.57 -15.95 -12.49
N GLU A 41 -3.38 -16.56 -12.43
CA GLU A 41 -2.18 -15.76 -12.69
C GLU A 41 -2.17 -15.40 -14.18
N VAL A 42 -2.96 -14.38 -14.53
CA VAL A 42 -2.86 -13.75 -15.83
C VAL A 42 -1.43 -13.24 -15.94
N GLU A 43 -0.66 -13.80 -16.86
CA GLU A 43 0.66 -13.28 -17.23
C GLU A 43 0.49 -11.79 -17.56
N ARG A 44 0.80 -10.94 -16.59
CA ARG A 44 0.73 -9.49 -16.77
C ARG A 44 1.92 -9.13 -17.63
N SER A 45 1.64 -8.51 -18.78
CA SER A 45 2.69 -7.91 -19.60
C SER A 45 3.49 -6.93 -18.75
N ASP A 46 4.81 -7.10 -18.69
CA ASP A 46 5.69 -6.17 -17.97
C ASP A 46 5.47 -4.73 -18.46
N LEU A 47 5.37 -3.80 -17.52
CA LEU A 47 5.14 -2.37 -17.79
C LEU A 47 6.24 -1.72 -18.68
N GLY A 48 7.38 -2.41 -18.87
CA GLY A 48 8.50 -1.96 -19.70
C GLY A 48 8.60 -2.61 -21.08
N ALA A 49 7.59 -3.39 -21.50
CA ALA A 49 7.57 -4.06 -22.80
C ALA A 49 7.42 -3.05 -23.95
N THR A 50 8.54 -2.46 -24.34
CA THR A 50 8.66 -1.39 -25.35
C THR A 50 8.52 -1.93 -26.77
N LEU A 51 7.81 -1.18 -27.61
CA LEU A 51 7.73 -1.39 -29.06
C LEU A 51 8.99 -0.80 -29.70
N LYS A 52 10.13 -1.45 -29.49
CA LYS A 52 11.38 -0.99 -30.10
C LYS A 52 11.29 -1.14 -31.61
N ARG A 53 11.14 -0.01 -32.30
CA ARG A 53 11.35 0.15 -33.74
C ARG A 53 12.66 0.91 -33.94
N ARG A 54 13.77 0.16 -34.04
CA ARG A 54 15.12 0.74 -34.17
C ARG A 54 15.84 0.18 -35.39
N LEU A 55 16.69 1.00 -35.99
CA LEU A 55 17.67 0.55 -36.98
C LEU A 55 18.79 -0.23 -36.29
N VAL A 56 18.98 -1.48 -36.70
CA VAL A 56 20.12 -2.30 -36.33
C VAL A 56 21.40 -1.62 -36.81
N GLU A 57 22.43 -1.57 -35.97
CA GLU A 57 23.65 -0.82 -36.31
C GLU A 57 24.42 -1.44 -37.46
N ASP A 58 24.35 -2.76 -37.60
CA ASP A 58 25.00 -3.51 -38.65
C ASP A 58 24.26 -3.43 -39.98
N ALA A 59 24.90 -2.78 -40.96
CA ALA A 59 24.45 -2.80 -42.35
C ALA A 59 24.95 -4.10 -43.04
N PRO A 60 24.12 -4.74 -43.87
CA PRO A 60 24.55 -5.90 -44.63
C PRO A 60 25.64 -5.48 -45.64
N LYS A 61 26.70 -6.30 -45.76
CA LYS A 61 27.81 -6.05 -46.69
C LYS A 61 27.51 -6.50 -48.13
N LYS A 62 26.46 -7.30 -48.32
CA LYS A 62 26.05 -7.88 -49.61
C LYS A 62 24.53 -7.91 -49.70
N PHE A 63 24.02 -7.78 -50.92
CA PHE A 63 22.60 -7.94 -51.20
C PHE A 63 22.17 -9.39 -50.95
N LYS A 64 21.15 -9.58 -50.11
CA LYS A 64 20.53 -10.90 -49.89
C LYS A 64 19.33 -11.06 -50.82
N LYS A 65 19.16 -12.24 -51.41
CA LYS A 65 17.99 -12.55 -52.24
C LYS A 65 16.72 -12.41 -51.38
N GLY A 66 15.73 -11.67 -51.88
CA GLY A 66 14.50 -11.36 -51.15
C GLY A 66 14.55 -10.09 -50.28
N ALA A 67 15.69 -9.38 -50.23
CA ALA A 67 15.78 -8.06 -49.61
C ALA A 67 15.11 -6.98 -50.48
N CYS A 68 14.76 -5.85 -49.86
CA CYS A 68 14.25 -4.66 -50.53
C CYS A 68 15.21 -4.22 -51.64
N GLU A 69 14.74 -4.14 -52.88
CA GLU A 69 15.58 -3.74 -54.00
C GLU A 69 16.06 -2.29 -53.86
N ASN A 70 15.28 -1.40 -53.23
CA ASN A 70 15.64 0.00 -53.03
C ASN A 70 16.79 0.14 -52.04
N CYS A 71 16.61 -0.17 -50.75
CA CYS A 71 17.59 0.05 -49.69
C CYS A 71 18.48 -1.17 -49.37
N GLY A 72 18.04 -2.39 -49.66
CA GLY A 72 18.76 -3.63 -49.36
C GLY A 72 18.47 -4.24 -47.98
N ALA A 73 17.51 -3.70 -47.24
CA ALA A 73 17.07 -4.27 -45.96
C ALA A 73 16.24 -5.54 -46.16
N THR A 74 16.32 -6.50 -45.22
CA THR A 74 15.59 -7.77 -45.31
C THR A 74 14.17 -7.75 -44.75
N ASN A 75 13.80 -6.66 -44.06
CA ASN A 75 12.64 -6.67 -43.16
C ASN A 75 11.37 -6.04 -43.78
N HIS A 76 11.48 -5.48 -44.99
CA HIS A 76 10.36 -4.90 -45.74
C HIS A 76 10.56 -5.05 -47.26
N LYS A 77 9.50 -4.81 -48.03
CA LYS A 77 9.50 -4.83 -49.50
C LYS A 77 9.81 -3.44 -50.09
N THR A 78 10.10 -3.36 -51.38
CA THR A 78 10.39 -2.09 -52.08
C THR A 78 9.31 -1.02 -51.94
N MET A 79 8.04 -1.42 -51.94
CA MET A 79 6.91 -0.50 -51.85
C MET A 79 6.77 0.14 -50.46
N ASP A 80 7.15 -0.59 -49.41
CA ASP A 80 7.07 -0.14 -48.02
C ASP A 80 8.41 0.47 -47.53
N CYS A 81 9.29 0.83 -48.47
CA CYS A 81 10.62 1.33 -48.16
C CYS A 81 10.54 2.79 -47.69
N LEU A 82 11.07 3.06 -46.49
CA LEU A 82 11.15 4.42 -45.92
C LEU A 82 12.27 5.26 -46.53
N GLU A 83 13.24 4.63 -47.18
CA GLU A 83 14.28 5.37 -47.91
C GLU A 83 13.71 5.92 -49.21
N ARG A 84 14.12 7.14 -49.56
CA ARG A 84 13.79 7.77 -50.83
C ARG A 84 14.05 6.78 -51.99
N PRO A 85 13.11 6.61 -52.94
CA PRO A 85 13.33 5.77 -54.11
C PRO A 85 14.60 6.19 -54.87
N ARG A 86 15.54 5.26 -55.01
CA ARG A 86 16.85 5.52 -55.64
C ARG A 86 16.78 5.20 -57.13
N LYS A 87 17.46 6.01 -57.95
CA LYS A 87 17.62 5.74 -59.40
C LYS A 87 18.42 4.46 -59.66
N VAL A 88 19.47 4.24 -58.86
CA VAL A 88 20.23 2.98 -58.84
C VAL A 88 19.96 2.32 -57.49
N SER A 89 19.34 1.16 -57.54
CA SER A 89 18.82 0.46 -56.36
C SER A 89 19.93 -0.30 -55.61
N ALA A 90 19.69 -0.75 -54.38
CA ALA A 90 20.62 -1.59 -53.61
C ALA A 90 20.95 -2.92 -54.31
N LYS A 91 20.04 -3.41 -55.16
CA LYS A 91 20.25 -4.64 -55.92
C LYS A 91 21.46 -4.55 -56.86
N TYR A 92 21.66 -3.38 -57.45
CA TYR A 92 22.72 -3.13 -58.44
C TYR A 92 23.88 -2.29 -57.89
N SER A 93 23.76 -1.75 -56.67
CA SER A 93 24.79 -0.95 -56.02
C SER A 93 25.33 -1.61 -54.75
N LYS A 94 26.49 -1.14 -54.27
CA LYS A 94 27.08 -1.60 -52.99
C LYS A 94 26.69 -0.70 -51.81
N ARG A 95 25.58 0.05 -51.91
CA ARG A 95 25.10 0.96 -50.86
C ARG A 95 23.87 0.36 -50.20
N PHE A 96 24.06 -0.21 -49.00
CA PHE A 96 22.99 -0.88 -48.25
C PHE A 96 22.55 -0.04 -47.06
N GLY A 97 21.24 0.01 -46.84
CA GLY A 97 20.62 0.57 -45.64
C GLY A 97 20.73 -0.40 -44.46
N LYS A 98 20.54 0.13 -43.26
CA LYS A 98 20.47 -0.65 -42.01
C LYS A 98 19.16 -1.42 -41.94
N ASN A 99 19.16 -2.58 -41.28
CA ASN A 99 17.94 -3.36 -41.05
C ASN A 99 17.09 -2.73 -39.93
N GLU A 100 15.77 -2.95 -39.93
CA GLU A 100 14.85 -2.47 -38.88
C GLU A 100 14.44 -3.61 -37.95
N GLU A 101 14.73 -3.54 -36.66
CA GLU A 101 14.13 -4.44 -35.68
C GLU A 101 12.76 -3.91 -35.27
N ILE A 102 11.73 -4.74 -35.44
CA ILE A 102 10.36 -4.46 -35.00
C ILE A 102 9.98 -5.55 -33.99
N LYS A 103 9.87 -5.20 -32.72
CA LYS A 103 9.31 -6.09 -31.69
C LYS A 103 7.87 -5.69 -31.40
N THR A 104 6.91 -6.49 -31.86
CA THR A 104 5.49 -6.30 -31.49
C THR A 104 5.16 -7.21 -30.31
N ASN A 105 5.30 -6.70 -29.10
CA ASN A 105 4.85 -7.41 -27.91
C ASN A 105 3.33 -7.24 -27.76
N LEU A 106 2.63 -8.30 -27.36
CA LEU A 106 1.20 -8.29 -27.04
C LEU A 106 0.95 -7.39 -25.82
N ALA A 107 0.70 -6.12 -26.09
CA ALA A 107 0.42 -5.13 -25.06
C ALA A 107 -1.04 -5.19 -24.59
N SER A 108 -1.24 -4.96 -23.29
CA SER A 108 -2.54 -4.67 -22.66
C SER A 108 -3.24 -3.46 -23.32
N TYR A 109 -4.55 -3.26 -23.11
CA TYR A 109 -5.29 -2.13 -23.68
C TYR A 109 -4.63 -0.77 -23.37
N ASP A 110 -4.21 -0.61 -22.11
CA ASP A 110 -3.53 0.59 -21.61
C ASP A 110 -2.14 0.73 -22.23
N ALA A 111 -1.33 -0.33 -22.21
CA ALA A 111 -0.01 -0.35 -22.83
C ALA A 111 -0.01 -0.06 -24.34
N LYS A 112 -1.09 -0.35 -25.09
CA LYS A 112 -1.21 0.05 -26.52
C LYS A 112 -1.48 1.54 -26.71
N ARG A 113 -2.05 2.20 -25.70
CA ARG A 113 -2.51 3.59 -25.73
C ARG A 113 -1.68 4.52 -24.87
N ASP A 114 -0.70 3.98 -24.15
CA ASP A 114 0.19 4.78 -23.34
C ASP A 114 0.97 5.76 -24.24
N ARG A 115 0.72 7.04 -23.99
CA ARG A 115 1.34 8.16 -24.70
C ARG A 115 2.85 8.21 -24.43
N TRP A 116 3.28 7.69 -23.29
CA TRP A 116 4.67 7.68 -22.85
C TRP A 116 5.41 6.38 -23.16
N ASN A 117 4.85 5.55 -24.05
CA ASN A 117 5.59 4.41 -24.61
C ASN A 117 6.91 4.87 -25.24
N ASP A 118 7.98 4.12 -24.97
CA ASP A 118 9.35 4.39 -25.43
C ASP A 118 9.96 5.73 -24.93
N TYR A 119 9.41 6.34 -23.89
CA TYR A 119 10.03 7.51 -23.25
C TYR A 119 11.35 7.14 -22.59
N ASP A 120 12.45 7.81 -22.96
CA ASP A 120 13.74 7.66 -22.28
C ASP A 120 13.78 8.54 -21.02
N ALA A 121 14.13 7.95 -19.88
CA ALA A 121 14.25 8.67 -18.62
C ALA A 121 15.29 9.81 -18.70
N ASN A 122 16.31 9.70 -19.56
CA ASN A 122 17.33 10.73 -19.75
C ASN A 122 16.77 12.00 -20.42
N ASP A 123 15.69 11.90 -21.20
CA ASP A 123 15.09 13.07 -21.86
C ASP A 123 14.46 14.04 -20.85
N TYR A 124 14.11 13.58 -19.65
CA TYR A 124 13.60 14.42 -18.57
C TYR A 124 14.62 15.46 -18.08
N GLU A 125 15.92 15.23 -18.31
CA GLU A 125 16.96 16.21 -18.01
C GLU A 125 16.75 17.55 -18.75
N LYS A 126 16.13 17.54 -19.94
CA LYS A 126 15.81 18.77 -20.68
C LYS A 126 14.79 19.61 -19.91
N VAL A 127 13.77 18.97 -19.34
CA VAL A 127 12.76 19.63 -18.48
C VAL A 127 13.41 20.20 -17.22
N LEU A 128 14.34 19.46 -16.60
CA LEU A 128 15.10 19.96 -15.45
C LEU A 128 16.00 21.16 -15.81
N LYS A 129 16.56 21.20 -17.01
CA LYS A 129 17.35 22.34 -17.51
C LYS A 129 16.46 23.57 -17.75
N GLU A 130 15.27 23.38 -18.31
CA GLU A 130 14.28 24.44 -18.52
C GLU A 130 13.69 24.95 -17.21
N TYR A 131 13.44 24.07 -16.22
CA TYR A 131 12.98 24.42 -14.87
C TYR A 131 14.07 25.00 -13.98
N LYS A 132 15.33 25.01 -14.44
CA LYS A 132 16.38 25.86 -13.87
C LYS A 132 16.47 27.20 -14.64
N PRO A 133 15.38 27.98 -14.89
CA PRO A 133 15.59 29.32 -15.40
C PRO A 133 16.23 30.10 -14.25
N ASP A 134 17.41 30.65 -14.53
CA ASP A 134 18.14 31.62 -13.75
C ASP A 134 17.64 31.76 -12.30
N GLU A 135 18.23 31.04 -11.34
CA GLU A 135 18.03 31.34 -9.91
C GLU A 135 18.17 32.86 -9.66
N LYS A 136 18.98 33.54 -10.49
CA LYS A 136 19.15 34.99 -10.55
C LYS A 136 17.86 35.79 -10.85
N ASN A 137 16.94 35.30 -11.67
CA ASN A 137 15.67 35.96 -11.99
C ASN A 137 14.56 35.65 -10.97
N ASN A 138 14.58 34.47 -10.34
CA ASN A 138 13.64 34.13 -9.27
C ASN A 138 14.00 34.77 -7.92
N VAL A 139 15.30 35.00 -7.65
CA VAL A 139 15.77 35.74 -6.46
C VAL A 139 15.30 37.20 -6.46
N GLN A 140 15.06 37.79 -7.64
CA GLN A 140 14.56 39.17 -7.76
C GLN A 140 13.05 39.31 -7.54
N LYS A 141 12.29 38.22 -7.55
CA LYS A 141 10.92 38.23 -7.05
C LYS A 141 11.01 38.11 -5.53
N GLU A 142 11.06 39.25 -4.84
CA GLU A 142 10.85 39.30 -3.39
C GLU A 142 9.63 38.43 -3.03
N PRO A 143 9.68 37.66 -1.94
CA PRO A 143 8.54 36.85 -1.55
C PRO A 143 7.41 37.80 -1.20
N GLU A 144 6.50 38.02 -2.15
CA GLU A 144 5.23 38.66 -1.89
C GLU A 144 4.56 37.80 -0.82
N VAL A 145 4.63 38.26 0.43
CA VAL A 145 4.09 37.55 1.59
C VAL A 145 2.61 37.34 1.28
N LEU A 146 2.27 36.11 0.90
CA LEU A 146 0.92 35.70 0.57
C LEU A 146 0.04 36.11 1.76
N LYS A 147 -0.81 37.13 1.54
CA LYS A 147 -1.67 37.69 2.59
C LYS A 147 -2.47 36.52 3.18
N PRO A 148 -2.50 36.34 4.51
CA PRO A 148 -3.19 35.23 5.16
C PRO A 148 -4.70 35.42 5.01
N GLY A 149 -5.27 35.03 3.87
CA GLY A 149 -6.69 35.22 3.59
C GLY A 149 -7.17 34.83 2.19
N THR A 150 -6.26 34.51 1.26
CA THR A 150 -6.64 34.23 -0.15
C THR A 150 -6.79 32.74 -0.48
N TYR A 151 -6.46 31.83 0.43
CA TYR A 151 -6.64 30.40 0.22
C TYR A 151 -7.91 29.91 0.92
N ALA A 152 -8.71 29.10 0.21
CA ALA A 152 -9.77 28.33 0.83
C ALA A 152 -9.13 27.44 1.91
N ARG A 153 -9.34 27.79 3.19
CA ARG A 153 -8.88 26.96 4.31
C ARG A 153 -9.61 25.63 4.22
N THR A 154 -8.86 24.57 3.92
CA THR A 154 -9.35 23.21 4.10
C THR A 154 -9.55 22.96 5.59
N LEU A 155 -10.62 22.27 5.97
CA LEU A 155 -10.93 21.95 7.37
C LEU A 155 -9.84 21.10 8.04
N ARG A 156 -9.06 20.36 7.25
CA ARG A 156 -7.94 19.57 7.77
C ARG A 156 -6.82 20.49 8.25
N GLU A 157 -6.54 20.42 9.54
CA GLU A 157 -5.38 21.07 10.13
C GLU A 157 -4.09 20.41 9.62
N ARG A 158 -3.16 21.23 9.14
CA ARG A 158 -1.90 20.75 8.55
C ARG A 158 -0.89 20.27 9.59
N HIS A 159 -1.00 20.77 10.82
CA HIS A 159 -0.12 20.42 11.93
C HIS A 159 -0.43 19.01 12.48
N ASP A 160 -1.67 18.54 12.31
CA ASP A 160 -2.10 17.23 12.79
C ASP A 160 -1.77 16.10 11.79
N ILE A 161 -0.78 15.29 12.14
CA ILE A 161 -0.38 14.11 11.36
C ILE A 161 -1.40 12.99 11.56
N ALA A 162 -1.95 12.44 10.48
CA ALA A 162 -2.90 11.33 10.56
C ALA A 162 -2.23 10.06 11.12
N GLY A 163 -2.98 9.25 11.87
CA GLY A 163 -2.46 8.05 12.54
C GLY A 163 -1.74 7.06 11.62
N TYR A 164 -2.24 6.84 10.40
CA TYR A 164 -1.64 5.95 9.40
C TYR A 164 -0.34 6.47 8.78
N LEU A 165 0.07 7.72 9.06
CA LEU A 165 1.33 8.31 8.60
C LEU A 165 2.42 8.33 9.67
N ARG A 166 2.13 7.90 10.92
CA ARG A 166 3.03 8.11 12.07
C ARG A 166 4.10 7.03 12.26
N LYS A 167 3.92 5.81 11.74
CA LYS A 167 4.87 4.69 11.93
C LYS A 167 4.93 3.79 10.69
N ASP A 168 6.13 3.40 10.31
CA ASP A 168 6.39 2.50 9.17
C ASP A 168 6.17 1.01 9.49
N THR A 169 6.06 0.65 10.78
CA THR A 169 5.90 -0.75 11.19
C THR A 169 4.94 -0.90 12.38
N VAL A 170 4.04 -1.88 12.25
CA VAL A 170 3.24 -2.56 13.30
C VAL A 170 1.96 -1.88 13.85
N GLY A 171 1.49 -0.78 13.28
CA GLY A 171 0.16 -0.23 13.61
C GLY A 171 -0.92 -0.60 12.58
N ARG A 172 -1.99 -1.29 12.97
CA ARG A 172 -3.16 -1.47 12.09
C ARG A 172 -4.10 -0.27 12.25
N TYR A 173 -4.10 0.61 11.26
CA TYR A 173 -5.11 1.68 11.18
C TYR A 173 -6.41 1.15 10.58
N ASP A 174 -7.52 1.29 11.31
CA ASP A 174 -8.85 1.04 10.79
C ASP A 174 -9.44 2.35 10.24
N PRO A 175 -9.57 2.51 8.90
CA PRO A 175 -10.06 3.75 8.29
C PRO A 175 -11.54 4.02 8.59
N LYS A 176 -12.32 2.99 8.96
CA LYS A 176 -13.76 3.15 9.25
C LYS A 176 -13.97 3.81 10.60
N THR A 177 -13.28 3.31 11.62
CA THR A 177 -13.37 3.85 12.99
C THR A 177 -12.34 4.94 13.25
N ARG A 178 -11.41 5.16 12.31
CA ARG A 178 -10.27 6.08 12.42
C ARG A 178 -9.39 5.78 13.63
N THR A 179 -9.33 4.52 14.05
CA THR A 179 -8.53 4.09 15.21
C THR A 179 -7.21 3.50 14.75
N LEU A 180 -6.13 3.87 15.43
CA LEU A 180 -4.84 3.17 15.31
C LEU A 180 -4.82 2.10 16.39
N LYS A 181 -4.74 0.83 15.99
CA LYS A 181 -4.47 -0.27 16.91
C LYS A 181 -2.98 -0.58 16.83
N GLU A 182 -2.27 -0.32 17.92
CA GLU A 182 -0.89 -0.78 18.07
C GLU A 182 -0.97 -2.26 18.48
N GLU A 183 -0.34 -3.16 17.72
CA GLU A 183 -0.13 -4.52 18.22
C GLU A 183 0.98 -4.41 19.26
N VAL A 184 0.59 -4.39 20.53
CA VAL A 184 1.54 -4.38 21.65
C VAL A 184 2.36 -5.66 21.56
N ALA A 185 3.62 -5.54 21.14
CA ALA A 185 4.61 -6.58 21.38
C ALA A 185 4.66 -6.83 22.89
N ILE A 186 4.51 -8.09 23.29
CA ILE A 186 4.55 -8.52 24.69
C ILE A 186 5.83 -7.98 25.34
N GLY A 187 5.74 -6.90 26.12
CA GLY A 187 6.86 -6.36 26.90
C GLY A 187 7.22 -4.89 26.73
N GLN A 188 6.63 -4.13 25.79
CA GLN A 188 6.86 -2.67 25.70
C GLN A 188 5.52 -1.93 25.59
N ARG A 189 5.13 -1.26 26.68
CA ARG A 189 3.97 -0.36 26.71
C ARG A 189 4.38 1.00 26.15
N ASP A 190 4.12 1.23 24.87
CA ASP A 190 4.04 2.59 24.34
C ASP A 190 2.67 3.17 24.71
N LEU A 191 2.68 4.31 25.41
CA LEU A 191 1.57 4.86 26.18
C LEU A 191 0.61 5.77 25.38
N ASN A 192 0.57 5.71 24.04
CA ASN A 192 -0.03 6.82 23.27
C ASN A 192 -1.27 6.48 22.43
N ALA A 193 -1.66 5.21 22.23
CA ALA A 193 -2.87 4.85 21.48
C ALA A 193 -3.91 4.07 22.29
N ASP A 194 -3.50 3.37 23.34
CA ASP A 194 -4.38 2.61 24.23
C ASP A 194 -4.65 3.28 25.60
N PHE A 195 -4.00 4.42 25.87
CA PHE A 195 -4.12 5.17 27.14
C PHE A 195 -5.53 5.74 27.35
N GLU A 196 -6.16 6.26 26.29
CA GLU A 196 -7.48 6.91 26.41
C GLU A 196 -8.64 5.97 26.80
N ARG A 197 -8.50 4.64 26.65
CA ARG A 197 -9.59 3.71 27.03
C ARG A 197 -9.49 3.17 28.45
N ALA A 198 -8.31 3.16 29.07
CA ALA A 198 -8.07 2.43 30.32
C ALA A 198 -8.18 3.32 31.57
N ASP A 199 -7.84 4.60 31.47
CA ASP A 199 -7.66 5.47 32.63
C ASP A 199 -8.94 5.65 33.47
N ASP A 200 -10.11 5.69 32.82
CA ASP A 200 -11.41 5.77 33.49
C ASP A 200 -12.07 4.39 33.70
N LEU A 201 -11.61 3.37 32.97
CA LEU A 201 -12.19 2.02 33.01
C LEU A 201 -11.83 1.30 34.30
N GLU A 202 -10.61 1.45 34.84
CA GLU A 202 -10.26 0.83 36.12
C GLU A 202 -11.15 1.32 37.26
N ALA A 203 -11.41 2.63 37.31
CA ALA A 203 -12.31 3.22 38.29
C ALA A 203 -13.76 2.72 38.12
N GLU A 204 -14.24 2.55 36.88
CA GLU A 204 -15.55 1.97 36.61
C GLU A 204 -15.64 0.47 36.91
N VAL A 205 -14.60 -0.30 36.59
CA VAL A 205 -14.54 -1.75 36.83
C VAL A 205 -14.50 -2.02 38.33
N VAL A 206 -13.72 -1.24 39.10
CA VAL A 206 -13.71 -1.31 40.56
C VAL A 206 -15.09 -0.98 41.13
N LYS A 207 -15.78 0.06 40.63
CA LYS A 207 -17.17 0.36 41.00
C LYS A 207 -18.08 -0.85 40.71
N LYS A 208 -18.10 -1.35 39.47
CA LYS A 208 -18.94 -2.49 39.06
C LYS A 208 -18.66 -3.75 39.90
N ARG A 209 -17.39 -4.05 40.17
CA ARG A 209 -16.97 -5.19 41.02
C ARG A 209 -17.43 -5.04 42.46
N LEU A 210 -17.35 -3.84 43.02
CA LEU A 210 -17.86 -3.54 44.35
C LEU A 210 -19.38 -3.79 44.44
N ALA A 211 -20.16 -3.27 43.48
CA ALA A 211 -21.60 -3.50 43.44
C ALA A 211 -21.96 -5.00 43.27
N TRP A 212 -21.17 -5.76 42.52
CA TRP A 212 -21.35 -7.22 42.42
C TRP A 212 -21.00 -7.98 43.70
N LYS A 213 -20.04 -7.49 44.50
CA LYS A 213 -19.74 -8.09 45.80
C LYS A 213 -20.88 -7.85 46.79
N THR A 214 -21.42 -6.63 46.85
CA THR A 214 -22.51 -6.27 47.77
C THR A 214 -23.82 -6.98 47.43
N THR A 215 -24.14 -7.11 46.14
CA THR A 215 -25.30 -7.89 45.70
C THR A 215 -25.18 -9.39 46.02
N LYS A 216 -23.97 -9.97 45.95
CA LYS A 216 -23.73 -11.38 46.29
C LYS A 216 -23.80 -11.70 47.78
N SER A 217 -23.55 -10.73 48.67
CA SER A 217 -23.62 -10.96 50.11
C SER A 217 -25.06 -11.08 50.66
N ALA A 218 -26.07 -11.21 49.76
CA ALA A 218 -27.47 -11.55 50.02
C ALA A 218 -28.27 -10.61 50.94
N THR A 219 -27.63 -9.63 51.56
CA THR A 219 -28.25 -8.71 52.53
C THR A 219 -28.86 -7.46 51.88
N TYR A 220 -28.38 -7.03 50.70
CA TYR A 220 -28.87 -5.83 50.02
C TYR A 220 -28.45 -5.81 48.54
N SER A 221 -29.38 -5.57 47.60
CA SER A 221 -29.08 -5.50 46.17
C SER A 221 -28.83 -4.06 45.73
N MET A 222 -27.58 -3.71 45.40
CA MET A 222 -27.21 -2.37 44.91
C MET A 222 -26.74 -2.40 43.47
N SER A 223 -27.32 -1.52 42.65
CA SER A 223 -26.82 -1.26 41.30
C SER A 223 -25.92 -0.04 41.30
N ALA A 224 -24.75 -0.19 40.67
CA ALA A 224 -23.79 0.89 40.48
C ALA A 224 -24.37 2.08 39.68
N VAL A 225 -25.35 1.81 38.83
CA VAL A 225 -26.00 2.81 37.97
C VAL A 225 -27.21 3.44 38.67
N ALA A 226 -27.96 2.65 39.44
CA ALA A 226 -29.19 3.14 40.09
C ALA A 226 -28.93 3.94 41.37
N ALA A 227 -27.86 3.62 42.11
CA ALA A 227 -27.51 4.29 43.38
C ALA A 227 -26.01 4.66 43.42
N PRO A 228 -25.54 5.59 42.55
CA PRO A 228 -24.11 5.87 42.41
C PRO A 228 -23.51 6.56 43.64
N THR A 229 -24.29 7.37 44.35
CA THR A 229 -23.86 8.10 45.55
C THR A 229 -23.64 7.16 46.73
N GLU A 230 -24.58 6.24 46.95
CA GLU A 230 -24.50 5.24 48.01
C GLU A 230 -23.32 4.29 47.79
N GLN A 231 -23.12 3.86 46.55
CA GLN A 231 -21.96 3.06 46.16
C GLN A 231 -20.63 3.81 46.38
N ALA A 232 -20.60 5.12 46.07
CA ALA A 232 -19.42 5.94 46.34
C ALA A 232 -19.11 6.05 47.84
N LEU A 233 -20.14 6.11 48.70
CA LEU A 233 -19.97 6.09 50.15
C LEU A 233 -19.44 4.73 50.65
N LEU A 234 -19.96 3.62 50.14
CA LEU A 234 -19.44 2.29 50.48
C LEU A 234 -17.97 2.13 50.08
N ARG A 235 -17.59 2.60 48.89
CA ARG A 235 -16.19 2.60 48.45
C ARG A 235 -15.30 3.44 49.36
N LYS A 236 -15.79 4.59 49.83
CA LYS A 236 -15.04 5.43 50.79
C LYS A 236 -14.84 4.69 52.11
N ARG A 237 -15.89 4.04 52.65
CA ARG A 237 -15.81 3.24 53.87
C ARG A 237 -14.81 2.08 53.73
N GLU A 238 -14.86 1.32 52.64
CA GLU A 238 -13.89 0.24 52.39
C GLU A 238 -12.45 0.77 52.35
N LYS A 239 -12.20 1.88 51.65
CA LYS A 239 -10.86 2.51 51.61
C LYS A 239 -10.39 2.96 52.99
N GLU A 240 -11.28 3.54 53.80
CA GLU A 240 -10.97 3.94 55.17
C GLU A 240 -10.62 2.71 56.03
N THR A 241 -11.36 1.61 55.90
CA THR A 241 -11.05 0.36 56.61
C THR A 241 -9.73 -0.26 56.14
N GLU A 242 -9.45 -0.27 54.84
CA GLU A 242 -8.18 -0.75 54.28
C GLU A 242 -7.01 0.07 54.82
N GLN A 243 -7.12 1.40 54.85
CA GLN A 243 -6.10 2.28 55.41
C GLN A 243 -5.87 2.04 56.91
N GLN A 244 -6.94 1.86 57.68
CA GLN A 244 -6.84 1.54 59.11
C GLN A 244 -6.16 0.19 59.34
N THR A 245 -6.57 -0.84 58.59
CA THR A 245 -5.95 -2.17 58.68
C THR A 245 -4.49 -2.15 58.22
N GLY A 246 -4.14 -1.39 57.19
CA GLY A 246 -2.78 -1.21 56.71
C GLY A 246 -1.88 -0.59 57.78
N LYS A 247 -2.32 0.52 58.38
CA LYS A 247 -1.60 1.17 59.50
C LYS A 247 -1.41 0.22 60.69
N TYR A 248 -2.47 -0.51 61.07
CA TYR A 248 -2.40 -1.47 62.16
C TYR A 248 -1.43 -2.63 61.88
N LEU A 249 -1.38 -3.12 60.64
CA LEU A 249 -0.44 -4.16 60.23
C LEU A 249 1.01 -3.66 60.22
N GLU A 250 1.23 -2.42 59.77
CA GLU A 250 2.53 -1.75 59.77
C GLU A 250 3.05 -1.53 61.20
N GLU A 251 2.19 -1.11 62.14
CA GLU A 251 2.55 -0.94 63.55
C GLU A 251 2.87 -2.26 64.29
N ARG A 252 2.33 -3.40 63.82
CA ARG A 252 2.55 -4.72 64.44
C ARG A 252 3.69 -5.53 63.83
N TYR A 253 3.94 -5.35 62.53
CA TYR A 253 4.81 -6.25 61.76
C TYR A 253 5.85 -5.52 60.88
N GLY A 254 5.84 -4.17 60.87
CA GLY A 254 6.89 -3.33 60.29
C GLY A 254 7.89 -2.86 61.34
#